data_AF-A0A916AYW3-F1
#
_entry.id   AF-A0A916AYW3-F1
#
_cell.length_a   1.000
_cell.length_b   1.000
_cell.length_c   1.000
_cell.angle_alpha   90.00
_cell.angle_beta   90.00
_cell.angle_gamma   90.00
#
_symmetry.space_group_name_H-M   'P 1'
#
loop_
_entity.id
_entity.type
_entity.pdbx_description
1 polymer ?
#
loop_
_entity_poly.entity_id
_entity_poly.type
_entity_poly.pdbx_seq_one_letter_code
_entity_poly.pdbx_strand_id
1 'polypeptide(L)'
;MLPVVESICTRYTLGDPLDPDQLLTGEGLPDYAGIGAWLFHTATGESLDRKGIREDQWYLGESSAFHVWLIYRPELDFLKSRDAALTLNLTERIGAHKRHLVFASARFVTNQVLLPLGVEHAPLSFALYRFERD
;
A
#
# COMPACT_ATOMS: atom_id res chain seq x y z
N MET A 1 28.38 32.42 25.91
CA MET A 1 27.78 33.16 24.78
C MET A 1 27.78 32.25 23.56
N LEU A 2 26.75 31.41 23.42
CA LEU A 2 26.34 30.75 22.19
C LEU A 2 24.88 30.31 22.41
N PRO A 3 23.97 30.56 21.48
CA PRO A 3 22.94 29.57 21.24
C PRO A 3 22.95 29.12 19.77
N VAL A 4 23.20 27.82 19.62
CA VAL A 4 22.51 26.85 18.76
C VAL A 4 21.86 27.44 17.51
N VAL A 5 22.50 27.16 16.38
CA VAL A 5 21.93 27.29 15.04
C VAL A 5 20.70 26.39 14.90
N GLU A 6 19.58 27.03 14.56
CA GLU A 6 18.28 26.42 14.32
C GLU A 6 18.34 25.40 13.17
N SER A 7 17.90 24.17 13.47
CA SER A 7 17.59 23.14 12.48
C SER A 7 16.40 23.57 11.64
N ILE A 8 16.66 24.10 10.45
CA ILE A 8 15.65 24.29 9.41
C ILE A 8 15.25 22.95 8.79
N CYS A 9 14.43 22.18 9.52
CA CYS A 9 13.72 21.07 8.90
C CYS A 9 12.55 21.66 8.08
N THR A 10 12.79 21.85 6.79
CA THR A 10 11.79 22.22 5.79
C THR A 10 10.51 21.39 6.00
N ARG A 11 9.39 22.08 6.21
CA ARG A 11 8.03 21.52 6.27
C ARG A 11 7.76 20.63 5.04
N TYR A 12 8.04 19.35 5.16
CA TYR A 12 7.16 18.36 4.58
C TYR A 12 5.86 18.46 5.35
N THR A 13 4.81 18.98 4.71
CA THR A 13 3.45 18.84 5.20
C THR A 13 3.13 17.34 5.11
N LEU A 14 3.60 16.61 6.12
CA LEU A 14 3.28 15.22 6.35
C LEU A 14 1.77 15.21 6.57
N GLY A 15 1.02 14.84 5.52
CA GLY A 15 -0.35 14.35 5.71
C GLY A 15 -0.32 13.35 6.86
N ASP A 16 -1.33 13.49 7.73
CA ASP A 16 -1.50 12.90 9.06
C ASP A 16 -0.53 11.75 9.39
N PRO A 17 0.27 11.88 10.47
CA PRO A 17 1.22 10.83 10.83
C PRO A 17 0.45 9.52 10.97
N LEU A 18 0.80 8.56 10.12
CA LEU A 18 0.14 7.28 10.15
C LEU A 18 0.50 6.60 11.47
N ASP A 19 -0.48 6.47 12.34
CA ASP A 19 -0.26 5.94 13.67
C ASP A 19 -0.20 4.40 13.59
N PRO A 20 0.98 3.79 13.82
CA PRO A 20 1.12 2.34 13.75
C PRO A 20 0.27 1.66 14.82
N ASP A 21 -0.08 2.36 15.89
CA ASP A 21 -0.96 1.86 16.95
C ASP A 21 -2.42 1.75 16.46
N GLN A 22 -2.89 2.69 15.63
CA GLN A 22 -4.22 2.62 14.99
C GLN A 22 -4.34 1.49 13.96
N LEU A 23 -3.24 1.21 13.24
CA LEU A 23 -3.13 0.04 12.38
C LEU A 23 -3.27 -1.28 13.17
N LEU A 24 -2.65 -1.35 14.34
CA LEU A 24 -2.65 -2.55 15.19
C LEU A 24 -3.99 -2.75 15.92
N THR A 25 -4.61 -1.66 16.39
CA THR A 25 -5.87 -1.70 17.13
C THR A 25 -7.10 -1.89 16.23
N GLY A 26 -7.00 -1.56 14.94
CA GLY A 26 -8.13 -1.65 13.99
C GLY A 26 -9.25 -0.64 14.26
N GLU A 27 -9.04 0.30 15.18
CA GLU A 27 -9.97 1.37 15.53
C GLU A 27 -9.74 2.56 14.58
N GLY A 28 -10.32 2.47 13.39
CA GLY A 28 -10.14 3.48 12.33
C GLY A 28 -9.13 3.01 11.29
N LEU A 29 -9.64 2.27 10.30
CA LEU A 29 -8.86 1.85 9.14
C LEU A 29 -8.22 3.08 8.47
N PRO A 30 -6.88 3.11 8.29
CA PRO A 30 -6.23 4.27 7.70
C PRO A 30 -6.70 4.48 6.27
N ASP A 31 -6.61 5.72 5.82
CA ASP A 31 -6.93 6.08 4.44
C ASP A 31 -5.96 5.40 3.44
N TYR A 32 -6.39 5.30 2.19
CA TYR A 32 -5.64 4.66 1.11
C TYR A 32 -4.20 5.18 1.00
N ALA A 33 -4.04 6.50 1.02
CA ALA A 33 -2.72 7.14 0.93
C ALA A 33 -1.85 6.85 2.15
N GLY A 34 -2.47 6.72 3.32
CA GLY A 34 -1.82 6.37 4.56
C GLY A 34 -1.23 4.97 4.48
N ILE A 35 -2.10 3.96 4.44
CA ILE A 35 -1.67 2.55 4.45
C ILE A 35 -0.75 2.26 3.26
N GLY A 36 -1.01 2.89 2.11
CA GLY A 36 -0.19 2.77 0.93
C GLY A 36 1.22 3.29 1.11
N ALA A 37 1.41 4.44 1.79
CA ALA A 37 2.74 4.96 2.08
C ALA A 37 3.55 4.00 2.98
N TRP A 38 2.91 3.42 3.98
CA TRP A 38 3.54 2.46 4.87
C TRP A 38 3.89 1.14 4.16
N LEU A 39 2.94 0.56 3.41
CA LEU A 39 3.18 -0.65 2.61
C LEU A 39 4.26 -0.44 1.56
N PHE A 40 4.24 0.71 0.89
CA PHE A 40 5.25 1.07 -0.09
C PHE A 40 6.63 1.13 0.57
N HIS A 41 6.79 1.83 1.69
CA HIS A 41 8.07 1.91 2.39
C HIS A 41 8.56 0.57 2.92
N THR A 42 7.67 -0.26 3.47
CA THR A 42 8.06 -1.57 4.02
C THR A 42 8.46 -2.58 2.94
N ALA A 43 7.87 -2.51 1.74
CA ALA A 43 8.23 -3.39 0.64
C ALA A 43 9.34 -2.87 -0.27
N THR A 44 9.38 -1.55 -0.52
CA THR A 44 10.36 -0.91 -1.42
C THR A 44 11.59 -0.38 -0.69
N GLY A 45 11.46 -0.03 0.59
CA GLY A 45 12.45 0.77 1.32
C GLY A 45 12.47 2.26 0.92
N GLU A 46 11.59 2.68 0.00
CA GLU A 46 11.50 4.04 -0.53
C GLU A 46 10.27 4.77 0.02
N SER A 47 10.28 6.10 -0.01
CA SER A 47 9.11 6.90 0.37
C SER A 47 8.13 7.00 -0.80
N LEU A 48 6.84 6.83 -0.52
CA LEU A 48 5.80 6.96 -1.54
C LEU A 48 5.61 8.42 -1.95
N ASP A 49 5.66 8.70 -3.26
CA ASP A 49 5.28 10.01 -3.79
C ASP A 49 3.75 10.11 -3.93
N ARG A 50 3.13 10.97 -3.12
CA ARG A 50 1.66 11.13 -3.09
C ARG A 50 1.07 11.68 -4.39
N LYS A 51 1.87 12.33 -5.26
CA LYS A 51 1.37 12.85 -6.55
C LYS A 51 1.20 11.75 -7.59
N GLY A 52 1.89 10.62 -7.40
CA GLY A 52 1.78 9.44 -8.26
C GLY A 52 0.58 8.54 -7.92
N ILE A 53 -0.07 8.75 -6.78
CA ILE A 53 -1.20 7.94 -6.32
C ILE A 53 -2.41 8.15 -7.24
N ARG A 54 -2.95 7.04 -7.74
CA ARG A 54 -4.21 6.97 -8.48
C ARG A 54 -5.11 5.92 -7.83
N GLU A 55 -5.82 6.35 -6.79
CA GLU A 55 -6.77 5.51 -6.05
C GLU A 55 -7.85 4.95 -6.97
N ASP A 56 -8.33 5.74 -7.94
CA ASP A 56 -9.28 5.35 -8.99
C ASP A 56 -8.83 4.11 -9.80
N GLN A 57 -7.52 3.85 -9.81
CA GLN A 57 -6.91 2.76 -10.56
C GLN A 57 -6.21 1.73 -9.67
N TRP A 58 -6.31 1.87 -8.34
CA TRP A 58 -5.59 1.04 -7.37
C TRP A 58 -4.06 1.12 -7.50
N TYR A 59 -3.55 2.24 -8.02
CA TYR A 59 -2.12 2.44 -8.26
C TYR A 59 -1.55 3.37 -7.21
N LEU A 60 -0.54 2.92 -6.46
CA LEU A 60 0.15 3.77 -5.49
C LEU A 60 1.23 4.61 -6.15
N GLY A 61 2.04 3.99 -7.00
CA GLY A 61 3.18 4.65 -7.58
C GLY A 61 4.20 3.66 -8.11
N GLU A 62 5.34 4.17 -8.54
CA GLU A 62 6.49 3.34 -8.88
C GLU A 62 7.65 3.61 -7.93
N SER A 63 8.35 2.53 -7.59
CA SER A 63 9.64 2.51 -6.94
C SER A 63 10.72 2.32 -8.01
N SER A 64 11.99 2.49 -7.63
CA SER A 64 13.13 2.21 -8.49
C SER A 64 13.11 0.79 -9.08
N ALA A 65 12.60 -0.20 -8.33
CA ALA A 65 12.61 -1.61 -8.74
C ALA A 65 11.25 -2.17 -9.21
N PHE A 66 10.12 -1.60 -8.75
CA PHE A 66 8.78 -2.14 -9.03
C PHE A 66 7.69 -1.06 -9.10
N HIS A 67 6.63 -1.34 -9.84
CA HIS A 67 5.38 -0.60 -9.73
C HIS A 67 4.55 -1.18 -8.59
N VAL A 68 3.98 -0.32 -7.75
CA VAL A 68 3.23 -0.73 -6.58
C VAL A 68 1.75 -0.40 -6.77
N TRP A 69 0.93 -1.42 -6.57
CA TRP A 69 -0.52 -1.37 -6.63
C TRP A 69 -1.08 -1.75 -5.27
N LEU A 70 -2.16 -1.10 -4.86
CA LEU A 70 -2.85 -1.38 -3.62
C LEU A 70 -4.35 -1.44 -3.89
N ILE A 71 -4.94 -2.59 -3.65
CA ILE A 71 -6.38 -2.77 -3.65
C ILE A 71 -6.84 -2.74 -2.19
N TYR A 72 -7.29 -1.56 -1.76
CA TYR A 72 -7.70 -1.34 -0.38
C TYR A 72 -8.74 -0.24 -0.32
N ARG A 73 -9.74 -0.43 0.54
CA ARG A 73 -10.60 0.65 1.01
C ARG A 73 -10.74 0.50 2.52
N PRO A 74 -10.95 1.61 3.26
CA PRO A 74 -11.22 1.59 4.70
C PRO A 74 -12.64 1.06 5.02
N GLU A 75 -13.10 0.03 4.29
CA GLU A 75 -14.43 -0.57 4.38
C GLU A 75 -14.28 -2.09 4.59
N LEU A 76 -14.65 -2.59 5.77
CA LEU A 76 -14.52 -4.01 6.11
C LEU A 76 -15.31 -4.93 5.17
N ASP A 77 -16.47 -4.49 4.69
CA ASP A 77 -17.28 -5.24 3.72
C ASP A 77 -16.55 -5.38 2.38
N PHE A 78 -15.89 -4.33 1.91
CA PHE A 78 -15.07 -4.38 0.69
C PHE A 78 -13.91 -5.36 0.86
N LEU A 79 -13.21 -5.31 1.99
CA LEU A 79 -12.04 -6.15 2.30
C LEU A 79 -12.37 -7.64 2.39
N LYS A 80 -13.61 -7.96 2.79
CA LYS A 80 -14.17 -9.32 2.79
C LYS A 80 -14.77 -9.71 1.43
N SER A 81 -15.11 -8.72 0.60
CA SER A 81 -15.66 -8.96 -0.73
C SER A 81 -14.59 -9.44 -1.70
N ARG A 82 -15.07 -10.00 -2.81
CA ARG A 82 -14.24 -10.40 -3.95
C ARG A 82 -13.58 -9.21 -4.64
N ASP A 83 -14.13 -8.01 -4.45
CA ASP A 83 -13.59 -6.76 -5.02
C ASP A 83 -12.23 -6.35 -4.41
N ALA A 84 -11.93 -6.74 -3.17
CA ALA A 84 -10.62 -6.50 -2.55
C ALA A 84 -9.54 -7.50 -2.96
N ALA A 85 -9.84 -8.36 -3.92
CA ALA A 85 -8.91 -9.36 -4.40
C ALA A 85 -8.22 -8.93 -5.69
N LEU A 86 -6.99 -9.40 -5.88
CA LEU A 86 -6.31 -9.28 -7.16
C LEU A 86 -7.06 -10.08 -8.23
N THR A 87 -7.58 -9.37 -9.23
CA THR A 87 -8.32 -9.89 -10.38
C THR A 87 -7.50 -9.82 -11.66
N LEU A 88 -7.88 -10.62 -12.66
CA LEU A 88 -7.22 -10.64 -13.97
C LEU A 88 -7.22 -9.26 -14.65
N ASN A 89 -8.30 -8.49 -14.53
CA ASN A 89 -8.41 -7.16 -15.14
C ASN A 89 -7.29 -6.23 -14.65
N LEU A 90 -6.98 -6.23 -13.34
CA LEU A 90 -5.85 -5.45 -12.83
C LEU A 90 -4.53 -5.97 -13.43
N THR A 91 -4.35 -7.29 -13.50
CA THR A 91 -3.16 -7.91 -14.09
C THR A 91 -2.99 -7.60 -15.58
N GLU A 92 -4.07 -7.47 -16.36
CA GLU A 92 -3.99 -7.10 -17.78
C GLU A 92 -3.59 -5.63 -18.00
N ARG A 93 -3.89 -4.76 -17.03
CA ARG A 93 -3.46 -3.35 -17.05
C ARG A 93 -1.99 -3.18 -16.70
N ILE A 94 -1.41 -4.20 -16.08
CA ILE A 94 -0.03 -4.26 -15.66
C ILE A 94 0.85 -4.64 -16.87
N GLY A 95 1.77 -3.75 -17.25
CA GLY A 95 2.69 -3.98 -18.37
C GLY A 95 3.77 -5.03 -18.05
N ALA A 96 4.44 -5.57 -19.07
CA ALA A 96 5.46 -6.62 -18.87
C ALA A 96 6.89 -6.09 -18.61
N HIS A 97 7.09 -4.77 -18.57
CA HIS A 97 8.43 -4.18 -18.66
C HIS A 97 9.17 -4.05 -17.32
N LYS A 98 8.45 -3.94 -16.19
CA LYS A 98 9.01 -3.80 -14.84
C LYS A 98 8.27 -4.76 -13.92
N ARG A 99 8.80 -5.07 -12.73
CA ARG A 99 8.07 -5.93 -11.78
C ARG A 99 6.93 -5.16 -11.16
N HIS A 100 5.83 -5.83 -10.85
CA HIS A 100 4.65 -5.21 -10.29
C HIS A 100 4.27 -5.86 -8.98
N LEU A 101 4.35 -5.09 -7.90
CA LEU A 101 3.97 -5.53 -6.57
C LEU A 101 2.52 -5.12 -6.32
N VAL A 102 1.65 -6.09 -6.05
CA VAL A 102 0.23 -5.85 -5.82
C VAL A 102 -0.14 -6.28 -4.41
N PHE A 103 -0.56 -5.30 -3.62
CA PHE A 103 -1.10 -5.48 -2.29
C PHE A 103 -2.61 -5.70 -2.35
N ALA A 104 -3.06 -6.87 -1.91
CA ALA A 104 -4.50 -7.20 -1.88
C ALA A 104 -4.84 -8.14 -0.72
N SER A 105 -6.07 -8.04 -0.21
CA SER A 105 -6.61 -8.90 0.86
C SER A 105 -6.61 -10.38 0.43
N ALA A 106 -7.03 -10.61 -0.81
CA ALA A 106 -7.11 -11.94 -1.41
C ALA A 106 -6.58 -11.93 -2.84
N ARG A 107 -6.41 -13.11 -3.41
CA ARG A 107 -5.96 -13.27 -4.80
C ARG A 107 -6.78 -14.35 -5.48
N PHE A 108 -7.44 -14.02 -6.58
CA PHE A 108 -8.18 -14.99 -7.40
C PHE A 108 -7.34 -15.58 -8.53
N VAL A 109 -6.22 -14.95 -8.85
CA VAL A 109 -5.31 -15.37 -9.93
C VAL A 109 -4.28 -16.37 -9.38
N THR A 110 -3.78 -17.32 -10.17
CA THR A 110 -2.74 -18.28 -9.74
C THR A 110 -1.34 -17.78 -10.09
N ASN A 111 -0.28 -18.24 -9.40
CA ASN A 111 1.12 -17.85 -9.68
C ASN A 111 1.49 -18.10 -11.15
N GLN A 112 0.94 -19.14 -11.78
CA GLN A 112 1.20 -19.46 -13.19
C GLN A 112 0.84 -18.32 -14.15
N VAL A 113 -0.15 -17.49 -13.82
CA VAL A 113 -0.53 -16.33 -14.64
C VAL A 113 0.28 -15.09 -14.27
N LEU A 114 0.66 -14.94 -13.00
CA LEU A 114 1.36 -13.75 -12.51
C LEU A 114 2.86 -13.74 -12.81
N LEU A 115 3.51 -14.91 -12.73
CA LEU A 115 4.93 -15.10 -13.01
C LEU A 115 5.36 -14.58 -14.40
N PRO A 116 4.69 -14.93 -15.51
CA PRO A 116 5.08 -14.41 -16.83
C PRO A 116 4.82 -12.91 -16.99
N LEU A 117 3.94 -12.34 -16.16
CA LEU A 117 3.61 -10.91 -16.17
C LEU A 117 4.50 -10.10 -15.21
N GLY A 118 5.43 -10.76 -14.50
CA GLY A 118 6.29 -10.10 -13.51
C GLY A 118 5.51 -9.53 -12.32
N VAL A 119 4.32 -10.07 -12.04
CA VAL A 119 3.44 -9.61 -10.97
C VAL A 119 3.68 -10.44 -9.70
N GLU A 120 3.99 -9.75 -8.61
CA GLU A 120 4.14 -10.31 -7.28
C GLU A 120 2.94 -9.89 -6.44
N HIS A 121 2.27 -10.86 -5.83
CA HIS A 121 1.18 -10.59 -4.90
C HIS A 121 1.72 -10.59 -3.48
N ALA A 122 1.55 -9.46 -2.80
CA ALA A 122 1.78 -9.34 -1.38
C ALA A 122 0.42 -9.39 -0.66
N PRO A 123 0.16 -10.39 0.19
CA PRO A 123 -1.05 -10.38 0.98
C PRO A 123 -1.03 -9.15 1.89
N LEU A 124 -2.10 -8.36 1.88
CA LEU A 124 -2.40 -7.56 3.06
C LEU A 124 -2.69 -8.57 4.15
N SER A 125 -1.69 -8.82 5.00
CA SER A 125 -1.86 -9.65 6.20
C SER A 125 -2.80 -8.93 7.15
N PHE A 126 -4.09 -8.97 6.83
CA PHE A 126 -5.18 -8.56 7.71
C PHE A 126 -5.14 -9.29 9.04
N ALA A 127 -4.41 -10.42 9.10
CA ALA A 127 -4.11 -11.15 10.33
C ALA A 127 -3.50 -10.28 11.43
N LEU A 128 -2.80 -9.18 11.12
CA LEU A 128 -2.35 -8.23 12.14
C LEU A 128 -3.49 -7.40 12.75
N TYR A 129 -4.56 -7.10 11.99
CA TYR A 129 -5.71 -6.31 12.45
C TYR A 129 -6.71 -7.12 13.30
N ARG A 130 -6.55 -8.45 13.40
CA ARG A 130 -7.46 -9.31 14.19
C ARG A 130 -7.06 -9.39 15.67
N PHE A 131 -5.86 -8.97 16.03
CA PHE A 131 -5.43 -8.87 17.42
C PHE A 131 -5.72 -7.43 17.86
N GLU A 132 -6.91 -7.08 18.35
CA GLU A 132 -7.27 -7.36 19.73
C GLU A 132 -8.78 -7.15 19.91
N ARG A 133 -9.51 -8.23 20.16
CA ARG A 133 -10.76 -8.19 20.92
C ARG A 133 -10.74 -9.39 21.86
N ASP A 134 -10.33 -9.13 23.09
CA ASP A 134 -10.99 -9.68 24.29
C ASP A 134 -11.31 -8.52 25.23
#